data_AF-A0A699TRL2-F1
#
_entry.id   AF-A0A699TRL2-F1
#
_cell.length_a   1.000
_cell.length_b   1.000
_cell.length_c   1.000
_cell.angle_alpha   90.00
_cell.angle_beta   90.00
_cell.angle_gamma   90.00
#
_symmetry.space_group_name_H-M   'P 1'
#
loop_
_entity.id
_entity.type
_entity.pdbx_description
1 polymer ?
#
loop_
_entity_poly.entity_id
_entity_poly.type
_entity_poly.pdbx_seq_one_letter_code
_entity_poly.pdbx_strand_id
1 'polypeptide(L)'
;SRLKIISCIKARKYIENGCELFLAQVIGMVSKEKRVEDVSAIRDFPEVFPKDFPGLPPPRQVEFRIDLIPGATPVARAPYRLAPSELKELSEQLKELSEKGFIRPNSSP
;
A
#
# COMPACT_ATOMS: atom_id res chain seq x y z
N SER A 1 -21.93 4.69 37.44
CA SER A 1 -21.37 5.69 38.37
C SER A 1 -21.30 7.04 37.67
N ARG A 2 -21.95 8.09 38.19
CA ARG A 2 -21.91 9.44 37.61
C ARG A 2 -20.76 10.22 38.24
N LEU A 3 -19.75 10.57 37.46
CA LEU A 3 -18.68 11.46 37.92
C LEU A 3 -19.25 12.86 38.13
N LYS A 4 -18.93 13.49 39.27
CA LYS A 4 -19.42 14.81 39.63
C LYS A 4 -18.31 15.83 39.39
N ILE A 5 -18.48 16.68 38.38
CA ILE A 5 -17.54 17.74 38.06
C ILE A 5 -17.67 18.84 39.11
N ILE A 6 -16.54 19.32 39.64
CA ILE A 6 -16.49 20.42 40.61
C ILE A 6 -15.59 21.54 40.09
N SER A 7 -15.82 22.77 40.57
CA SER A 7 -14.96 23.91 40.27
C SER A 7 -13.65 23.86 41.08
N CYS A 8 -12.62 24.57 40.59
CA CYS A 8 -11.34 24.73 41.29
C CYS A 8 -11.48 25.36 42.69
N ILE A 9 -12.42 26.30 42.87
CA ILE A 9 -12.74 26.93 44.17
C ILE A 9 -13.25 25.87 45.15
N LYS A 10 -14.11 24.97 44.68
CA LYS A 10 -14.68 23.91 45.51
C LYS A 10 -13.64 22.84 45.85
N ALA A 11 -12.78 22.49 44.91
CA ALA A 11 -11.63 21.63 45.16
C ALA A 11 -10.70 22.21 46.24
N ARG A 12 -10.39 23.52 46.17
CA ARG A 12 -9.58 24.22 47.19
C ARG A 12 -10.19 24.15 48.58
N LYS A 13 -11.50 24.36 48.70
CA LYS A 13 -12.22 24.24 49.98
C LYS A 13 -12.13 22.83 50.57
N TYR A 14 -12.14 21.78 49.74
CA TYR A 14 -11.96 20.41 50.23
C TYR A 14 -10.53 20.16 50.75
N ILE A 15 -9.51 20.74 50.11
CA ILE A 15 -8.12 20.69 50.61
C ILE A 15 -8.03 21.38 51.98
N GLU A 16 -8.59 22.58 52.10
CA GLU A 16 -8.58 23.36 53.36
C GLU A 16 -9.32 22.63 54.49
N ASN A 17 -10.29 21.77 54.16
CA ASN A 17 -11.00 20.91 55.11
C ASN A 17 -10.29 19.57 55.40
N GLY A 18 -9.07 19.37 54.89
CA GLY A 18 -8.25 18.17 55.14
C GLY A 18 -8.57 16.96 54.26
N CYS A 19 -9.29 17.11 53.15
CA CYS A 19 -9.51 16.01 52.22
C CYS A 19 -8.25 15.72 51.37
N GLU A 20 -7.94 14.44 51.19
CA GLU A 20 -6.89 13.99 50.28
C GLU A 20 -7.36 14.07 48.82
N LEU A 21 -6.50 14.58 47.95
CA LEU A 21 -6.76 14.70 46.51
C LEU A 21 -5.69 13.96 45.72
N PHE A 22 -6.14 13.25 44.68
CA PHE A 22 -5.27 12.59 43.71
C PHE A 22 -5.42 13.29 42.35
N LEU A 23 -4.29 13.65 41.75
CA LEU A 23 -4.25 14.17 40.39
C LEU A 23 -3.92 13.03 39.44
N ALA A 24 -4.83 12.75 38.51
CA ALA A 24 -4.59 11.84 37.40
C ALA A 24 -4.54 12.64 36.10
N GLN A 25 -3.44 12.51 35.37
CA GLN A 25 -3.31 13.05 34.02
C GLN A 25 -3.50 11.91 33.02
N VAL A 26 -4.46 12.05 32.11
CA VAL A 26 -4.61 11.15 30.98
C VAL A 26 -3.90 11.78 29.79
N ILE A 27 -2.81 11.16 29.35
CA ILE A 27 -2.14 11.53 28.11
C ILE A 27 -2.73 10.63 27.03
N GLY A 28 -3.45 11.22 26.07
CA GLY A 28 -3.94 10.50 24.91
C GLY A 28 -2.74 9.97 24.11
N MET A 29 -2.59 8.65 24.06
CA MET A 29 -1.60 8.05 23.18
C MET A 29 -2.11 8.24 21.74
N VAL A 30 -1.42 9.08 20.98
CA VAL A 30 -1.63 9.14 19.53
C VAL A 30 -1.17 7.79 19.01
N SER A 31 -2.12 6.93 18.60
CA SER A 31 -1.77 5.66 17.99
C SER A 31 -0.91 5.95 16.76
N LYS A 32 0.27 5.34 16.68
CA LYS A 32 1.07 5.39 15.44
C LYS A 32 0.17 4.91 14.30
N GLU A 33 0.11 5.68 13.23
CA GLU A 33 -0.56 5.26 12.01
C GLU A 33 -0.04 3.88 11.62
N LYS A 34 -0.95 2.92 11.44
CA LYS A 34 -0.60 1.58 11.01
C LYS A 34 -0.02 1.67 9.62
N ARG A 35 1.24 1.26 9.46
CA ARG A 35 1.87 1.18 8.16
C ARG A 35 1.65 -0.19 7.55
N VAL A 36 1.83 -0.30 6.24
CA VAL A 36 1.70 -1.58 5.52
C VAL A 36 2.72 -2.60 6.04
N GLU A 37 3.89 -2.13 6.48
CA GLU A 37 4.94 -2.96 7.07
C GLU A 37 4.57 -3.54 8.44
N ASP A 38 3.53 -3.03 9.11
CA ASP A 38 3.03 -3.56 10.39
C ASP A 38 2.16 -4.82 10.21
N VAL A 39 1.80 -5.17 8.97
CA VAL A 39 1.05 -6.39 8.65
C VAL A 39 1.98 -7.59 8.78
N SER A 40 1.62 -8.56 9.64
CA SER A 40 2.47 -9.73 9.95
C SER A 40 3.00 -10.40 8.69
N ALA A 41 2.13 -10.72 7.73
CA ALA A 41 2.55 -11.39 6.49
C ALA A 41 3.59 -10.60 5.67
N ILE A 42 3.55 -9.27 5.68
CA ILE A 42 4.50 -8.43 4.93
C ILE A 42 5.83 -8.38 5.66
N ARG A 43 5.79 -8.23 7.00
CA ARG A 43 6.98 -8.23 7.85
C ARG A 43 7.69 -9.59 7.86
N ASP A 44 6.93 -10.68 7.86
CA ASP A 44 7.45 -12.03 7.95
C ASP A 44 8.00 -12.52 6.59
N PHE A 45 7.58 -11.90 5.46
CA PHE A 45 8.01 -12.23 4.11
C PHE A 45 8.43 -10.99 3.28
N PRO A 46 9.46 -10.25 3.70
CA PRO A 46 9.86 -8.99 3.03
C PRO A 46 10.34 -9.21 1.59
N GLU A 47 10.87 -10.40 1.28
CA GLU A 47 11.35 -10.77 -0.05
C GLU A 47 10.21 -11.03 -1.06
N VAL A 48 9.02 -11.40 -0.56
CA VAL A 48 7.82 -11.66 -1.39
C VAL A 48 7.07 -10.37 -1.69
N PHE A 49 7.19 -9.36 -0.83
CA PHE A 49 6.57 -8.06 -0.96
C PHE A 49 7.61 -6.93 -1.08
N PRO A 50 8.53 -6.98 -2.06
CA PRO A 50 9.48 -5.91 -2.25
C PRO A 50 8.74 -4.64 -2.71
N LYS A 51 9.31 -3.47 -2.39
CA LYS A 51 8.75 -2.19 -2.82
C LYS A 51 8.68 -2.06 -4.34
N ASP A 52 9.64 -2.67 -5.04
CA ASP A 52 9.74 -2.73 -6.50
C ASP A 52 10.01 -4.18 -6.94
N PHE A 53 9.43 -4.59 -8.08
CA PHE A 53 9.67 -5.93 -8.61
C PHE A 53 11.12 -6.10 -9.12
N PRO A 54 11.83 -7.18 -8.74
CA PRO A 54 13.24 -7.40 -9.07
C PRO A 54 13.50 -7.76 -10.55
N GLY A 55 12.47 -7.69 -11.40
CA GLY A 55 12.50 -8.12 -12.80
C GLY A 55 11.69 -9.40 -13.03
N LEU A 56 11.99 -10.10 -14.12
CA LEU A 56 11.33 -11.35 -14.46
C LEU A 56 11.57 -12.43 -13.39
N PRO A 57 10.58 -13.29 -13.11
CA PRO A 57 10.80 -14.44 -12.25
C PRO A 57 11.88 -15.36 -12.85
N PRO A 58 12.63 -16.10 -12.02
CA PRO A 58 13.60 -17.07 -12.50
C PRO A 58 12.97 -18.05 -13.51
N PRO A 59 13.76 -18.58 -14.46
CA PRO A 59 13.29 -19.60 -15.38
C PRO A 59 12.61 -20.74 -14.63
N ARG A 60 11.33 -20.98 -14.96
CA ARG A 60 10.55 -22.07 -14.38
C ARG A 60 10.86 -23.35 -15.16
N GLN A 61 10.82 -24.50 -14.49
CA GLN A 61 10.99 -25.81 -15.15
C GLN A 61 9.89 -26.09 -16.19
N VAL A 62 8.76 -25.41 -16.08
CA VAL A 62 7.62 -25.53 -17.00
C VAL A 62 7.53 -24.27 -17.87
N GLU A 63 7.45 -24.47 -19.17
CA GLU A 63 7.17 -23.42 -20.14
C GLU A 63 5.68 -23.07 -20.13
N PHE A 64 5.36 -21.78 -20.04
CA PHE A 64 3.98 -21.30 -20.15
C PHE A 64 3.59 -21.25 -21.62
N ARG A 65 2.65 -22.11 -22.03
CA ARG A 65 2.10 -22.14 -23.38
C ARG A 65 0.65 -21.70 -23.36
N ILE A 66 0.24 -20.96 -24.38
CA ILE A 66 -1.15 -20.56 -24.61
C ILE A 66 -1.67 -21.44 -25.74
N ASP A 67 -2.49 -22.43 -25.39
CA ASP A 67 -3.12 -23.30 -26.38
C ASP A 67 -4.28 -22.56 -27.06
N LEU A 68 -4.25 -22.51 -28.38
CA LEU A 68 -5.31 -21.91 -29.18
C LEU A 68 -6.37 -22.96 -29.52
N ILE A 69 -7.63 -22.56 -29.50
CA ILE A 69 -8.70 -23.39 -30.06
C ILE A 69 -8.45 -23.58 -31.57
N PRO A 70 -8.71 -24.78 -32.14
CA PRO A 70 -8.53 -25.02 -33.56
C PRO A 70 -9.30 -24.00 -34.41
N GLY A 71 -8.61 -23.40 -35.38
CA GLY A 71 -9.19 -22.37 -36.27
C GLY A 71 -9.11 -20.93 -35.75
N ALA A 72 -8.58 -20.69 -34.54
CA ALA A 72 -8.29 -19.34 -34.08
C ALA A 72 -7.19 -18.69 -34.93
N THR A 73 -7.41 -17.44 -35.34
CA THR A 73 -6.44 -16.62 -36.09
C THR A 73 -6.01 -15.41 -35.26
N PRO A 74 -4.77 -14.89 -35.45
CA PRO A 74 -4.36 -13.63 -34.84
C PRO A 74 -5.32 -12.49 -35.18
N VAL A 75 -5.50 -11.56 -34.24
CA VAL A 75 -6.36 -10.39 -34.41
C VAL A 75 -5.52 -9.14 -34.31
N ALA A 76 -5.26 -8.50 -35.46
CA ALA A 76 -4.62 -7.21 -35.52
C ALA A 76 -5.67 -6.09 -35.36
N ARG A 77 -5.47 -5.20 -34.39
CA ARG A 77 -6.30 -4.01 -34.18
C ARG A 77 -5.42 -2.77 -34.08
N ALA A 78 -5.92 -1.66 -34.62
CA ALA A 78 -5.24 -0.38 -34.45
C ALA A 78 -5.23 0.03 -32.96
N PRO A 79 -4.13 0.63 -32.46
CA PRO A 79 -4.10 1.21 -31.13
C PRO A 79 -5.18 2.30 -30.96
N TYR A 80 -5.66 2.48 -29.73
CA TYR A 80 -6.57 3.57 -29.41
C TYR A 80 -5.87 4.93 -29.55
N ARG A 81 -6.65 5.96 -29.87
CA ARG A 81 -6.17 7.34 -29.87
C ARG A 81 -6.04 7.83 -28.43
N LEU A 82 -4.86 8.35 -28.10
CA LEU A 82 -4.53 8.89 -26.79
C LEU A 82 -4.14 10.37 -26.94
N ALA A 83 -4.42 11.17 -25.91
CA ALA A 83 -3.97 12.54 -25.83
C ALA A 83 -2.43 12.59 -25.66
N PRO A 84 -1.77 13.72 -25.97
CA PRO A 84 -0.31 13.82 -25.84
C PRO A 84 0.24 13.50 -24.44
N SER A 85 -0.49 13.86 -23.37
CA SER A 85 -0.10 13.54 -21.99
C SER A 85 -0.15 12.04 -21.69
N GLU A 86 -1.20 11.36 -22.17
CA GLU A 86 -1.37 9.92 -21.99
C GLU A 86 -0.33 9.12 -22.79
N LEU A 87 0.01 9.58 -24.01
CA LEU A 87 1.09 8.98 -24.79
C LEU A 87 2.45 9.09 -24.10
N LYS A 88 2.71 10.23 -23.44
CA LYS A 88 3.94 10.44 -22.69
C LYS A 88 4.03 9.47 -21.50
N GLU A 89 2.96 9.38 -20.72
CA GLU A 89 2.90 8.47 -19.56
C GLU A 89 3.04 7.00 -20.00
N LEU A 90 2.34 6.59 -21.07
CA LEU A 90 2.45 5.24 -21.62
C LEU A 90 3.88 4.93 -22.08
N SER A 91 4.55 5.88 -22.73
CA SER A 91 5.94 5.73 -23.17
C SER A 91 6.90 5.54 -21.98
N GLU A 92 6.71 6.31 -20.90
CA GLU A 92 7.50 6.19 -19.67
C GLU A 92 7.32 4.81 -19.02
N GLN A 93 6.08 4.31 -18.93
CA GLN A 93 5.79 2.97 -18.41
C GLN A 93 6.37 1.85 -19.28
N LEU A 94 6.24 1.96 -20.61
CA LEU A 94 6.81 0.97 -21.54
C LEU A 94 8.34 0.94 -21.46
N LYS A 95 8.98 2.09 -21.29
CA LYS A 95 10.42 2.18 -21.08
C LYS A 95 10.84 1.47 -19.80
N GLU A 96 10.16 1.75 -18.69
CA GLU A 96 10.43 1.09 -17.40
C GLU A 96 10.27 -0.43 -17.50
N LEU A 97 9.19 -0.91 -18.13
CA LEU A 97 8.95 -2.34 -18.32
C LEU A 97 10.01 -3.00 -19.21
N SER A 98 10.50 -2.29 -20.22
CA SER A 98 11.57 -2.77 -21.10
C SER A 98 12.92 -2.81 -20.36
N GLU A 99 13.24 -1.80 -19.56
CA GLU A 99 14.47 -1.74 -18.75
C GLU A 99 14.50 -2.85 -17.69
N LYS A 100 13.34 -3.16 -17.09
CA LYS A 100 13.17 -4.29 -16.16
C LYS A 100 13.10 -5.66 -16.86
N GLY A 101 13.08 -5.69 -18.19
CA GLY A 101 13.07 -6.92 -18.99
C GLY A 101 11.73 -7.65 -19.05
N PHE A 102 10.63 -7.04 -18.59
CA PHE A 102 9.29 -7.66 -18.65
C PHE A 102 8.73 -7.74 -20.06
N ILE A 103 9.11 -6.80 -20.93
CA ILE A 103 8.71 -6.75 -22.32
C ILE A 103 9.92 -6.57 -23.23
N ARG A 104 9.74 -6.91 -24.50
CA ARG A 104 10.71 -6.66 -25.57
C ARG A 104 9.99 -6.33 -26.88
N PRO A 105 10.64 -5.62 -27.81
CA PRO A 105 10.10 -5.44 -29.15
C PRO A 105 9.76 -6.78 -29.80
N ASN A 106 8.65 -6.83 -30.52
CA ASN A 106 8.21 -8.01 -31.25
C ASN A 106 7.61 -7.63 -32.60
N SER A 107 7.44 -8.64 -33.46
CA SER A 107 6.70 -8.54 -34.72
C SER A 107 5.64 -9.63 -34.74
N SER A 108 4.50 -9.37 -34.09
CA SER A 108 3.32 -10.24 -34.16
C SER A 108 2.59 -10.05 -35.51
N PRO A 109 2.02 -11.13 -36.10
CA PRO A 109 1.07 -11.03 -37.21
C PRO A 109 -0.24 -10.34 -36.81
#